data_AF-A0A654LU41-F1
#
_entry.id   AF-A0A654LU41-F1
#
_cell.length_a   1.000
_cell.length_b   1.000
_cell.length_c   1.000
_cell.angle_alpha   90.00
_cell.angle_beta   90.00
_cell.angle_gamma   90.00
#
_symmetry.space_group_name_H-M   'P 1'
#
loop_
_entity.id
_entity.type
_entity.pdbx_description
1 polymer ?
#
loop_
_entity_poly.entity_id
_entity_poly.type
_entity_poly.pdbx_seq_one_letter_code
_entity_poly.pdbx_strand_id
1 'polypeptide(L)'
;MSHNGIDIDQYILLIIYPSIAFFAVGFITRKIDLRKTITYALQAIICFCFSIGYYIFIPYGGAQGLSIILGLFGILLIFLARKERISPVTTTEEGNERGMKEE
;
A
#
# COMPACT_ATOMS: atom_id res chain seq x y z
N MET A 1 1.07 -8.78 31.27
CA MET A 1 1.68 -7.43 31.35
C MET A 1 2.50 -7.24 30.08
N SER A 2 2.06 -6.38 29.17
CA SER A 2 2.82 -6.06 27.94
C SER A 2 4.08 -5.29 28.32
N HIS A 3 5.24 -5.89 28.06
CA HIS A 3 6.55 -5.32 28.39
C HIS A 3 6.94 -4.18 27.44
N ASN A 4 6.29 -4.06 26.27
CA ASN A 4 6.64 -3.07 25.24
C ASN A 4 5.68 -1.86 25.17
N GLY A 5 4.70 -1.76 26.07
CA GLY A 5 3.75 -0.63 26.09
C GLY A 5 2.78 -0.57 24.90
N ILE A 6 2.83 -1.56 23.98
CA ILE A 6 1.88 -1.77 22.89
C ILE A 6 1.33 -3.18 23.05
N ASP A 7 0.01 -3.30 23.18
CA ASP A 7 -0.67 -4.58 23.12
C ASP A 7 -0.78 -5.05 21.66
N ILE A 8 -0.84 -6.37 21.46
CA ILE A 8 -0.91 -6.99 20.12
C ILE A 8 -2.05 -6.38 19.28
N ASP A 9 -3.16 -6.08 19.94
CA ASP A 9 -4.34 -5.47 19.32
C ASP A 9 -4.03 -4.12 18.67
N GLN A 10 -3.23 -3.29 19.34
CA GLN A 10 -2.81 -2.00 18.82
C GLN A 10 -1.85 -2.16 17.63
N TYR A 11 -0.94 -3.12 17.69
CA TYR A 11 -0.04 -3.40 16.56
C TYR A 11 -0.82 -3.90 15.33
N ILE A 12 -1.83 -4.75 15.53
CA ILE A 12 -2.73 -5.22 14.47
C ILE A 12 -3.50 -4.04 13.86
N LEU A 13 -4.04 -3.14 14.69
CA LEU A 13 -4.73 -1.94 14.22
C LEU A 13 -3.80 -1.07 13.36
N LEU A 14 -2.55 -0.87 13.80
CA LEU A 14 -1.56 -0.08 13.06
C LEU A 14 -1.20 -0.67 11.69
N ILE A 15 -1.32 -1.98 11.51
CA ILE A 15 -1.16 -2.62 10.19
C ILE A 15 -2.42 -2.48 9.35
N ILE A 16 -3.59 -2.66 9.95
CA ILE A 16 -4.87 -2.68 9.23
C ILE A 16 -5.22 -1.29 8.66
N TYR A 17 -5.03 -0.21 9.42
CA TYR A 17 -5.34 1.15 8.97
C TYR A 17 -4.73 1.53 7.61
N PRO A 18 -3.40 1.43 7.40
CA PRO A 18 -2.77 1.77 6.13
C PRO A 18 -3.14 0.76 5.04
N SER A 19 -3.36 -0.51 5.39
CA SER A 19 -3.79 -1.54 4.43
C SER A 19 -5.16 -1.21 3.84
N ILE A 20 -6.13 -0.87 4.70
CA ILE A 20 -7.47 -0.45 4.27
C ILE A 20 -7.39 0.84 3.46
N ALA A 21 -6.63 1.84 3.92
CA ALA A 21 -6.49 3.11 3.21
C ALA A 21 -5.89 2.92 1.80
N PHE A 22 -4.85 2.10 1.68
CA PHE A 22 -4.21 1.77 0.41
C PHE A 22 -5.18 1.09 -0.56
N PHE A 23 -5.94 0.11 -0.07
CA PHE A 23 -6.88 -0.65 -0.87
C PHE A 23 -8.11 0.18 -1.25
N ALA A 24 -8.63 0.98 -0.31
CA ALA A 24 -9.75 1.88 -0.53
C ALA A 24 -9.43 2.88 -1.64
N VAL A 25 -8.22 3.45 -1.65
CA VAL A 25 -7.82 4.36 -2.71
C VAL A 25 -7.68 3.66 -4.06
N GLY A 26 -7.09 2.46 -4.10
CA GLY A 26 -7.05 1.67 -5.33
C GLY A 26 -8.46 1.32 -5.86
N PHE A 27 -9.40 1.04 -4.95
CA PHE A 27 -10.79 0.76 -5.31
C PHE A 27 -11.53 1.99 -5.81
N ILE A 28 -11.35 3.14 -5.14
CA ILE A 28 -11.95 4.42 -5.52
C ILE A 28 -11.42 4.86 -6.89
N THR A 29 -10.10 4.87 -7.09
CA THR A 29 -9.51 5.30 -8.37
C THR A 29 -9.89 4.40 -9.53
N ARG A 30 -10.11 3.10 -9.27
CA ARG A 30 -10.68 2.16 -10.25
C ARG A 30 -12.13 2.50 -10.60
N LYS A 31 -12.95 2.93 -9.65
CA LYS A 31 -14.34 3.35 -9.91
C LYS A 31 -14.45 4.59 -10.80
N ILE A 32 -13.47 5.48 -10.74
CA ILE A 32 -13.45 6.72 -11.53
C ILE A 32 -12.54 6.64 -12.78
N ASP A 33 -12.14 5.43 -13.18
CA ASP A 33 -11.29 5.16 -14.36
C ASP A 33 -10.03 6.04 -14.42
N LEU A 34 -9.37 6.23 -13.28
CA LEU A 34 -8.12 6.98 -13.24
C LEU A 34 -6.95 6.16 -13.77
N ARG A 35 -6.02 6.85 -14.45
CA ARG A 35 -4.77 6.25 -14.94
C ARG A 35 -4.01 5.59 -13.79
N LYS A 36 -3.46 4.41 -14.04
CA LYS A 36 -2.68 3.63 -13.06
C LYS A 36 -1.55 4.44 -12.41
N THR A 37 -0.86 5.27 -13.19
CA THR A 37 0.15 6.22 -12.68
C THR A 37 -0.38 7.12 -11.55
N ILE A 38 -1.60 7.63 -11.69
CA ILE A 38 -2.24 8.50 -10.69
C ILE A 38 -2.61 7.69 -9.45
N THR A 39 -3.15 6.48 -9.65
CA THR A 39 -3.46 5.55 -8.56
C THR A 39 -2.23 5.23 -7.71
N TYR A 40 -1.11 4.87 -8.34
CA TYR A 40 0.14 4.58 -7.63
C TYR A 40 0.71 5.81 -6.93
N ALA A 41 0.57 7.00 -7.52
CA ALA A 41 1.00 8.25 -6.88
C ALA A 41 0.17 8.57 -5.63
N LEU A 42 -1.16 8.42 -5.68
CA LEU A 42 -2.02 8.60 -4.51
C LEU A 42 -1.72 7.58 -3.41
N GLN A 43 -1.53 6.32 -3.79
CA GLN A 43 -1.16 5.26 -2.85
C GLN A 43 0.20 5.54 -2.19
N ALA A 44 1.18 6.04 -2.94
CA ALA A 44 2.47 6.43 -2.38
C ALA A 44 2.31 7.55 -1.34
N ILE A 45 1.52 8.60 -1.64
CA ILE A 45 1.25 9.70 -0.71
C ILE A 45 0.68 9.17 0.61
N ILE A 46 -0.29 8.24 0.53
CA ILE A 46 -0.89 7.62 1.72
C ILE A 46 0.16 6.86 2.53
N CYS A 47 0.99 6.06 1.87
CA CYS A 47 2.08 5.34 2.54
C CYS A 47 3.06 6.31 3.24
N PHE A 48 3.40 7.44 2.61
CA PHE A 48 4.22 8.47 3.26
C PHE A 48 3.52 9.14 4.45
N CYS A 49 2.23 9.48 4.33
CA CYS A 49 1.46 10.06 5.43
C CYS A 49 1.43 9.13 6.64
N PHE A 50 1.17 7.84 6.44
CA PHE A 50 1.19 6.86 7.52
C PHE A 50 2.60 6.60 8.04
N SER A 51 3.62 6.55 7.18
CA SER A 51 5.02 6.41 7.58
C SER A 51 5.46 7.53 8.51
N ILE A 52 5.21 8.78 8.13
CA ILE A 52 5.53 9.97 8.94
C ILE A 52 4.68 10.00 10.20
N GLY A 53 3.38 9.70 10.08
CA GLY A 53 2.47 9.65 11.22
C GLY A 53 2.94 8.65 12.28
N TYR A 54 3.28 7.42 11.87
CA TYR A 54 3.73 6.40 12.82
C TYR A 54 5.09 6.71 13.43
N TYR A 55 5.98 7.36 12.67
CA TYR A 55 7.27 7.78 13.20
C TYR A 55 7.14 8.85 14.29
N ILE A 56 6.20 9.80 14.15
CA ILE A 56 6.02 10.91 15.10
C ILE A 56 5.14 10.51 16.29
N PHE A 57 4.01 9.84 16.04
CA PHE A 57 3.00 9.58 17.08
C PHE A 57 3.30 8.35 17.95
N ILE A 58 4.21 7.46 17.52
CA ILE A 58 4.48 6.19 18.20
C ILE A 58 5.98 6.09 18.53
N PRO A 59 6.46 6.86 19.53
CA PRO A 59 7.84 6.77 19.99
C PRO A 59 8.11 5.42 20.69
N TYR A 60 9.39 5.11 20.92
CA TYR A 60 9.88 3.92 21.65
C TYR A 60 9.80 2.57 20.91
N GLY A 61 9.95 2.57 19.58
CA GLY A 61 10.15 1.33 18.82
C GLY A 61 8.87 0.53 18.53
N GLY A 62 7.72 0.98 19.02
CA GLY A 62 6.44 0.29 18.86
C GLY A 62 5.92 0.18 17.42
N ALA A 63 6.23 1.15 16.55
CA ALA A 63 5.83 1.13 15.14
C ALA A 63 6.94 1.64 14.19
N GLN A 64 8.19 1.73 14.65
CA GLN A 64 9.29 2.25 13.84
C GLN A 64 9.58 1.35 12.63
N GLY A 65 9.52 0.03 12.79
CA GLY A 65 9.65 -0.92 11.69
C GLY A 65 8.57 -0.71 10.62
N LEU A 66 7.31 -0.59 11.04
CA LEU A 66 6.19 -0.30 10.14
C LEU A 66 6.41 1.03 9.41
N SER A 67 6.82 2.07 10.13
CA SER A 67 7.09 3.40 9.55
C SER A 67 8.10 3.33 8.41
N ILE A 68 9.22 2.62 8.62
CA ILE A 68 10.27 2.45 7.61
C ILE A 68 9.75 1.66 6.40
N ILE A 69 9.05 0.54 6.64
CA ILE A 69 8.49 -0.30 5.58
C ILE A 69 7.51 0.50 4.73
N LEU A 70 6.61 1.26 5.35
CA LEU A 70 5.66 2.12 4.63
C LEU A 70 6.37 3.20 3.81
N GLY A 71 7.46 3.78 4.34
CA GLY A 71 8.27 4.76 3.63
C GLY A 71 8.93 4.15 2.38
N LEU A 72 9.57 3.00 2.52
CA LEU A 72 10.17 2.26 1.41
C LEU A 72 9.13 1.84 0.37
N PHE A 73 7.98 1.38 0.83
CA PHE A 73 6.87 1.00 -0.04
C PHE A 73 6.33 2.22 -0.82
N GLY A 74 6.21 3.38 -0.17
CA GLY A 74 5.88 4.64 -0.83
C GLY A 74 6.87 5.01 -1.95
N ILE A 75 8.17 4.88 -1.70
CA ILE A 75 9.21 5.12 -2.72
C ILE A 75 9.06 4.14 -3.90
N LEU A 76 8.81 2.86 -3.61
CA LEU A 76 8.62 1.82 -4.62
C LEU A 76 7.42 2.13 -5.53
N LEU A 77 6.31 2.60 -4.95
CA LEU A 77 5.12 2.98 -5.71
C LEU A 77 5.36 4.18 -6.62
N ILE A 78 6.15 5.17 -6.17
CA ILE A 78 6.57 6.29 -7.04
C ILE A 78 7.40 5.76 -8.22
N PHE A 79 8.30 4.81 -7.97
CA PHE A 79 9.09 4.21 -9.04
C PHE A 79 8.20 3.48 -10.05
N LEU A 80 7.21 2.72 -9.57
CA LEU A 80 6.24 2.01 -10.41
C LEU A 80 5.36 2.98 -11.20
N ALA A 81 4.90 4.07 -10.59
CA ALA A 81 4.14 5.14 -11.25
C ALA A 81 4.91 5.74 -12.42
N ARG A 82 6.22 5.98 -12.24
CA ARG A 82 7.11 6.49 -13.31
C ARG A 82 7.31 5.45 -14.41
N LYS A 83 7.54 4.18 -14.05
CA LYS A 83 7.72 3.09 -15.01
C LYS A 83 6.48 2.91 -15.91
N GLU A 84 5.29 2.91 -15.31
CA GLU A 84 4.00 2.83 -16.02
C GLU A 84 3.74 3.99 -16.98
N ARG A 85 4.28 5.18 -16.67
CA ARG A 85 4.19 6.33 -17.59
C ARG A 85 5.04 6.15 -18.86
N ILE A 86 6.13 5.38 -18.76
CA ILE A 86 7.15 5.25 -19.82
C ILE A 86 6.90 4.02 -20.69
N SER A 87 6.41 2.93 -20.09
CA SER A 87 5.93 1.76 -20.80
C SER A 87 4.64 1.33 -20.12
N PRO A 88 3.46 1.66 -20.69
CA PRO A 88 2.23 1.09 -20.19
C PRO A 88 2.34 -0.41 -20.44
N VAL A 89 2.66 -1.17 -19.39
CA VAL A 89 2.42 -2.61 -19.43
C VAL A 89 0.93 -2.73 -19.69
N THR A 90 0.60 -3.18 -20.90
CA THR A 90 -0.69 -3.80 -21.15
C THR A 90 -0.79 -4.93 -20.15
N THR A 91 -1.41 -4.66 -19.00
CA THR A 91 -1.89 -5.71 -18.10
C THR A 91 -3.06 -6.38 -18.82
N THR A 92 -2.75 -7.02 -19.93
CA THR A 92 -3.33 -8.32 -20.25
C THR A 92 -2.60 -9.28 -19.31
N GLU A 93 -3.30 -10.31 -18.83
CA GLU A 93 -2.81 -11.37 -17.94
C GLU A 93 -2.96 -11.06 -16.43
N GLU A 94 -4.21 -10.99 -15.97
CA GLU A 94 -4.70 -11.91 -14.93
C GLU A 94 -6.16 -12.25 -15.26
N GLY A 95 -6.35 -13.37 -15.98
CA GLY A 95 -7.68 -13.82 -16.41
C GLY A 95 -7.75 -14.90 -17.49
N ASN A 96 -6.63 -15.50 -17.92
CA ASN A 96 -6.66 -16.64 -18.86
C ASN A 96 -6.03 -17.91 -18.26
N GLU A 97 -6.52 -18.33 -17.09
CA GLU A 97 -6.37 -19.69 -16.59
C GLU A 97 -7.75 -20.36 -16.45
N ARG A 98 -8.56 -20.31 -17.52
CA ARG A 98 -9.74 -21.18 -17.68
C ARG A 98 -9.83 -21.76 -19.10
N GLY A 99 -8.69 -22.14 -19.65
CA GLY A 99 -8.58 -22.92 -20.87
C GLY A 99 -8.14 -24.35 -20.58
N MET A 100 -8.85 -25.10 -19.74
CA MET A 100 -8.80 -26.56 -19.79
C MET A 100 -10.02 -27.17 -19.08
N LYS A 101 -11.16 -27.12 -19.77
CA LYS A 101 -12.23 -28.10 -19.59
C LYS A 101 -12.75 -28.49 -20.96
N GLU A 102 -12.84 -29.82 -21.11
CA GLU A 102 -13.59 -30.58 -22.13
C GLU A 102 -12.93 -30.64 -23.50
N GLU A 103 -12.23 -31.75 -23.77
CA GLU A 103 -12.72 -32.83 -24.64
C GLU A 103 -12.30 -34.20 -24.09
#